data_AF-A0A1F8QR62-F1
#
_entry.id   AF-A0A1F8QR62-F1
#
_cell.length_a   1.000
_cell.length_b   1.000
_cell.length_c   1.000
_cell.angle_alpha   90.00
_cell.angle_beta   90.00
_cell.angle_gamma   90.00
#
_symmetry.space_group_name_H-M   'P 1'
#
loop_
_entity.id
_entity.type
_entity.pdbx_description
1 polymer ?
#
loop_
_entity_poly.entity_id
_entity_poly.type
_entity_poly.pdbx_seq_one_letter_code
_entity_poly.pdbx_strand_id
1 'polypeptide(L)'
;MSELLSLFTNILLPIFLIVAAGFLFGRYTGISSRPLSQLVFHLFSPCLLFTLLTQNRLSGNEISRVMLFATIFILVIGSLTWVFGRSFRLERRVLAGVMLSTMFMNAGNFGLPVVLFALLTPLTLTPLMALLGA
;
A
#
# COMPACT_ATOMS: atom_id res chain seq x y z
N MET A 1 -16.50 -5.44 -19.23
CA MET A 1 -17.02 -4.99 -17.91
C MET A 1 -17.02 -6.08 -16.85
N SER A 2 -17.15 -7.36 -17.20
CA SER A 2 -16.98 -8.50 -16.29
C SER A 2 -15.59 -8.56 -15.64
N GLU A 3 -14.52 -8.28 -16.40
CA GLU A 3 -13.14 -8.30 -15.88
C GLU A 3 -12.89 -7.27 -14.77
N LEU A 4 -13.36 -6.03 -14.95
CA LEU A 4 -13.25 -4.99 -13.93
C LEU A 4 -14.01 -5.37 -12.65
N LEU A 5 -15.20 -5.95 -12.81
CA LEU A 5 -16.01 -6.42 -11.68
C LEU A 5 -15.31 -7.58 -10.95
N SER A 6 -14.68 -8.49 -11.70
CA SER A 6 -13.92 -9.62 -11.16
C SER A 6 -12.69 -9.14 -10.37
N LEU A 7 -11.91 -8.21 -10.94
CA LEU A 7 -10.74 -7.63 -10.25
C LEU A 7 -11.15 -6.90 -8.97
N PHE A 8 -12.22 -6.10 -9.03
CA PHE A 8 -12.74 -5.41 -7.85
C PHE A 8 -13.14 -6.39 -6.76
N THR A 9 -13.87 -7.44 -7.11
CA THR A 9 -14.41 -8.42 -6.17
C THR A 9 -13.32 -9.31 -5.56
N ASN A 10 -12.30 -9.67 -6.34
CA ASN A 10 -11.23 -10.56 -5.84
C ASN A 10 -10.12 -9.81 -5.09
N ILE A 11 -9.86 -8.54 -5.41
CA ILE A 11 -8.72 -7.80 -4.87
C ILE A 11 -9.17 -6.75 -3.85
N LEU A 12 -10.17 -5.93 -4.17
CA LEU A 12 -10.55 -4.79 -3.34
C LEU A 12 -11.60 -5.15 -2.29
N LEU A 13 -12.61 -5.95 -2.65
CA LEU A 13 -13.68 -6.34 -1.74
C LEU A 13 -13.14 -6.97 -0.43
N PRO A 14 -12.16 -7.90 -0.43
CA PRO A 14 -11.64 -8.48 0.81
C PRO A 14 -11.01 -7.42 1.73
N ILE A 15 -10.30 -6.45 1.16
CA ILE A 15 -9.67 -5.35 1.90
C ILE A 15 -10.75 -4.49 2.56
N PHE A 16 -11.80 -4.13 1.82
CA PHE A 16 -12.93 -3.38 2.37
C PHE A 16 -13.67 -4.14 3.46
N LEU A 17 -13.85 -5.46 3.32
CA LEU A 17 -14.47 -6.30 4.35
C LEU A 17 -13.66 -6.31 5.65
N ILE A 18 -12.32 -6.41 5.56
CA ILE A 18 -11.44 -6.35 6.74
C ILE A 18 -11.52 -4.97 7.41
N VAL A 19 -11.48 -3.89 6.63
CA VAL A 19 -11.63 -2.52 7.15
C VAL A 19 -12.99 -2.32 7.81
N ALA A 20 -14.06 -2.81 7.19
CA ALA A 20 -15.42 -2.73 7.73
C ALA A 20 -15.54 -3.52 9.05
N ALA A 21 -14.99 -4.73 9.11
CA ALA A 21 -14.96 -5.53 10.33
C ALA A 21 -14.19 -4.82 11.46
N GLY A 22 -13.02 -4.23 11.16
CA GLY A 22 -12.24 -3.45 12.12
C GLY A 22 -12.98 -2.19 12.61
N PHE A 23 -13.66 -1.48 11.71
CA PHE A 23 -14.51 -0.34 12.07
C PHE A 23 -15.66 -0.76 13.00
N LEU A 24 -16.34 -1.84 12.65
CA LEU A 24 -17.48 -2.34 13.41
C LEU A 24 -17.05 -2.84 14.80
N PHE A 25 -15.91 -3.55 14.86
CA PHE A 25 -15.29 -3.96 16.11
C PHE A 25 -14.92 -2.77 17.00
N GLY A 26 -14.27 -1.75 16.45
CA GLY A 26 -13.93 -0.53 17.18
C GLY A 26 -15.19 0.21 17.68
N ARG A 27 -16.25 0.21 16.88
CA ARG A 27 -17.53 0.84 17.26
C ARG A 27 -18.25 0.09 18.38
N TYR A 28 -18.21 -1.25 18.41
CA TYR A 28 -18.88 -2.03 19.46
C TYR A 28 -18.07 -2.16 20.76
N THR A 29 -16.74 -2.20 20.68
CA THR A 29 -15.88 -2.41 21.85
C THR A 29 -15.45 -1.11 22.53
N GLY A 30 -15.52 0.02 21.84
CA GLY A 30 -15.05 1.31 22.37
C GLY A 30 -13.53 1.37 22.61
N ILE A 31 -12.77 0.36 22.16
CA ILE A 31 -11.33 0.32 22.30
C ILE A 31 -10.72 1.45 21.46
N SER A 32 -9.95 2.32 22.11
CA SER A 32 -9.23 3.38 21.41
C SER A 32 -8.24 2.76 20.40
N SER A 33 -8.24 3.26 19.17
CA SER A 33 -7.38 2.73 18.09
C SER A 33 -5.89 3.02 18.31
N ARG A 34 -5.58 3.93 19.25
CA ARG A 34 -4.22 4.41 19.56
C ARG A 34 -3.27 3.32 20.07
N PRO A 35 -3.59 2.56 21.13
CA PRO A 35 -2.75 1.45 21.61
C PRO A 35 -2.52 0.37 20.54
N LEU A 36 -3.54 0.04 19.75
CA LEU A 36 -3.42 -0.96 18.70
C LEU A 36 -2.48 -0.46 17.58
N SER A 37 -2.63 0.79 17.17
CA SER A 37 -1.73 1.44 16.21
C SER A 37 -0.28 1.47 16.71
N GLN A 38 -0.06 1.81 17.98
CA GLN A 38 1.27 1.78 18.59
C GLN A 38 1.87 0.36 18.57
N LEU A 39 1.09 -0.67 18.87
CA LEU A 39 1.54 -2.06 18.81
C LEU A 39 1.94 -2.44 17.37
N VAL A 40 1.11 -2.07 16.38
CA VAL A 40 1.38 -2.34 14.97
C VAL A 40 2.67 -1.65 14.51
N PHE A 41 2.84 -0.37 14.81
CA PHE A 41 4.02 0.38 14.35
C PHE A 41 5.30 0.04 15.12
N HIS A 42 5.22 -0.19 16.43
CA HIS A 42 6.41 -0.40 17.27
C HIS A 42 6.82 -1.86 17.39
N LEU A 43 5.90 -2.82 17.27
CA LEU A 43 6.20 -4.24 17.44
C LEU A 43 6.01 -5.02 16.13
N PHE A 44 4.84 -4.94 15.49
CA PHE A 44 4.57 -5.78 14.32
C PHE A 44 5.34 -5.33 13.07
N SER A 45 5.52 -4.02 12.86
CA SER A 45 6.30 -3.49 11.75
C SER A 45 7.77 -3.97 11.75
N PRO A 46 8.55 -3.87 12.85
CA PRO A 46 9.91 -4.41 12.87
C PRO A 46 9.95 -5.93 12.76
N CYS A 47 9.00 -6.66 13.36
CA CYS A 47 8.90 -8.12 13.17
C CYS A 47 8.63 -8.50 11.71
N LEU A 48 7.76 -7.77 11.02
CA LEU A 48 7.47 -7.97 9.60
C LEU A 48 8.71 -7.66 8.77
N LEU A 49 9.38 -6.53 9.00
CA LEU A 49 10.62 -6.18 8.32
C LEU A 49 11.69 -7.26 8.52
N PHE A 50 11.89 -7.75 9.74
CA PHE A 50 12.82 -8.82 10.03
C PHE A 50 12.47 -10.11 9.28
N THR A 51 11.19 -10.48 9.27
CA THR A 51 10.69 -11.66 8.54
C THR A 51 10.93 -11.50 7.03
N LEU A 52 10.64 -10.33 6.46
CA LEU A 52 10.85 -10.05 5.04
C LEU A 52 12.34 -10.09 4.67
N LEU A 53 13.23 -9.55 5.51
CA LEU A 53 14.67 -9.55 5.28
C LEU A 53 15.30 -10.94 5.39
N THR A 54 14.77 -11.79 6.27
CA THR A 54 15.29 -13.16 6.47
C THR A 54 14.76 -14.15 5.44
N GLN A 55 13.52 -13.97 4.98
CA GLN A 55 12.89 -14.84 3.99
C GLN A 55 13.21 -14.46 2.54
N ASN A 56 13.42 -13.17 2.24
CA ASN A 56 13.75 -12.74 0.88
C ASN A 56 15.27 -12.70 0.64
N ARG A 57 15.72 -13.49 -0.32
CA ARG A 57 17.09 -13.44 -0.86
C ARG A 57 17.22 -12.28 -1.84
N LEU A 58 17.25 -11.04 -1.35
CA LEU A 58 17.46 -9.87 -2.21
C LEU A 58 18.96 -9.69 -2.48
N SER A 59 19.34 -9.60 -3.76
CA SER A 59 20.70 -9.18 -4.11
C SER A 59 20.89 -7.69 -3.79
N GLY A 60 22.12 -7.25 -3.48
CA GLY A 60 22.38 -5.83 -3.22
C GLY A 60 21.98 -4.91 -4.39
N ASN A 61 22.04 -5.43 -5.62
CA ASN A 61 21.59 -4.71 -6.81
C ASN A 61 20.07 -4.51 -6.82
N GLU A 62 19.28 -5.53 -6.46
CA GLU A 62 17.81 -5.45 -6.35
C GLU A 62 17.40 -4.38 -5.33
N ILE A 63 18.04 -4.38 -4.16
CA ILE A 63 17.79 -3.38 -3.11
C ILE A 63 18.05 -1.96 -3.64
N SER A 64 19.19 -1.76 -4.30
CA SER A 64 19.55 -0.45 -4.85
C SER A 64 18.55 0.03 -5.92
N ARG A 65 18.07 -0.88 -6.78
CA ARG A 65 17.07 -0.56 -7.81
C ARG A 65 15.74 -0.15 -7.18
N VAL A 66 15.27 -0.90 -6.19
CA VAL A 66 14.01 -0.59 -5.48
C VAL A 66 14.13 0.75 -4.76
N MET A 67 15.25 1.01 -4.07
CA MET A 67 15.49 2.29 -3.40
C MET A 67 15.54 3.47 -4.36
N LEU A 68 16.22 3.30 -5.50
CA LEU A 68 16.30 4.33 -6.54
C LEU A 68 14.92 4.61 -7.14
N PHE A 69 14.19 3.55 -7.50
CA PHE A 69 12.83 3.66 -8.02
C PHE A 69 11.90 4.37 -7.04
N ALA A 70 11.88 3.94 -5.77
CA ALA A 70 11.06 4.55 -4.72
C ALA A 70 11.40 6.03 -4.54
N THR A 71 12.68 6.38 -4.52
CA THR A 71 13.14 7.77 -4.40
C THR A 71 12.68 8.62 -5.57
N ILE A 72 12.90 8.15 -6.80
CA ILE A 72 12.47 8.85 -8.01
C ILE A 72 10.94 9.00 -8.02
N PHE A 73 10.20 7.95 -7.69
CA PHE A 73 8.75 7.97 -7.64
C PHE A 73 8.23 9.03 -6.65
N ILE A 74 8.78 9.06 -5.44
CA ILE A 74 8.42 10.05 -4.41
C ILE A 74 8.72 11.47 -4.89
N LEU A 75 9.88 11.70 -5.50
CA LEU A 75 10.26 13.02 -6.02
C LEU A 75 9.35 13.47 -7.18
N VAL A 76 9.02 12.55 -8.10
CA VAL A 76 8.13 12.83 -9.23
C VAL A 76 6.74 13.19 -8.71
N ILE A 77 6.14 12.34 -7.87
CA ILE A 77 4.81 12.61 -7.29
C ILE A 77 4.83 13.89 -6.46
N GLY A 78 5.84 14.09 -5.62
CA GLY A 78 5.98 15.29 -4.80
C GLY A 78 6.09 16.57 -5.64
N SER A 79 6.89 16.54 -6.71
CA SER A 79 7.01 17.67 -7.64
C SER A 79 5.69 17.95 -8.38
N LEU A 80 4.99 16.90 -8.80
CA LEU A 80 3.71 17.02 -9.49
C LEU A 80 2.65 17.61 -8.56
N THR A 81 2.54 17.08 -7.34
CA THR A 81 1.66 17.62 -6.30
C THR A 81 1.99 19.07 -5.97
N TRP A 82 3.26 19.44 -5.93
CA TRP A 82 3.67 20.83 -5.70
C TRP A 82 3.18 21.76 -6.81
N VAL A 83 3.42 21.38 -8.07
CA VAL A 83 3.03 22.16 -9.24
C VAL A 83 1.51 22.34 -9.28
N PHE A 84 0.75 21.25 -9.15
CA PHE A 84 -0.71 21.32 -9.12
C PHE A 84 -1.23 22.10 -7.92
N GLY A 85 -0.72 21.82 -6.72
CA GLY A 85 -1.15 22.52 -5.52
C GLY A 85 -0.87 24.02 -5.56
N ARG A 86 0.21 24.45 -6.24
CA ARG A 86 0.49 25.86 -6.49
C ARG A 86 -0.46 26.47 -7.53
N SER A 87 -0.76 25.75 -8.60
CA SER A 87 -1.73 26.16 -9.63
C SER A 87 -3.14 26.34 -9.06
N PHE A 88 -3.56 25.47 -8.14
CA PHE A 88 -4.82 25.59 -7.40
C PHE A 88 -4.80 26.63 -6.28
N ARG A 89 -3.68 27.36 -6.10
CA ARG A 89 -3.49 28.39 -5.06
C ARG A 89 -3.80 27.90 -3.65
N LEU A 90 -3.45 26.64 -3.35
CA LEU A 90 -3.67 26.08 -2.02
C LEU A 90 -2.88 26.85 -0.96
N GLU A 91 -3.49 27.02 0.22
CA GLU A 91 -2.79 27.57 1.39
C GLU A 91 -1.63 26.65 1.78
N ARG A 92 -0.53 27.22 2.29
CA ARG A 92 0.71 26.50 2.63
C ARG A 92 0.48 25.29 3.54
N ARG A 93 -0.43 25.40 4.52
CA ARG A 93 -0.79 24.28 5.42
C ARG A 93 -1.47 23.14 4.67
N VAL A 94 -2.42 23.48 3.80
CA VAL A 94 -3.15 22.50 2.98
C VAL A 94 -2.20 21.84 1.99
N LEU A 95 -1.37 22.61 1.29
CA LEU A 95 -0.37 22.10 0.37
C LEU A 95 0.58 21.09 1.04
N ALA A 96 1.09 21.43 2.24
CA ALA A 96 1.95 20.51 3.00
C ALA A 96 1.24 19.20 3.35
N GLY A 97 -0.05 19.27 3.73
CA GLY A 97 -0.88 18.08 3.98
C GLY A 97 -1.05 17.22 2.73
N VAL A 98 -1.36 17.82 1.58
CA VAL A 98 -1.52 17.10 0.30
C VAL A 98 -0.19 16.50 -0.17
N MET A 99 0.92 17.22 -0.01
CA MET A 99 2.25 16.69 -0.32
C MET A 99 2.57 15.47 0.52
N LEU A 100 2.37 15.54 1.84
CA LEU A 100 2.66 14.42 2.71
C LEU A 100 1.80 13.19 2.38
N SER A 101 0.50 13.40 2.11
CA SER A 101 -0.42 12.29 1.79
C SER A 101 -0.15 11.65 0.44
N THR A 102 0.31 12.41 -0.56
CA THR A 102 0.61 11.90 -1.90
C THR A 102 1.99 11.25 -1.98
N MET A 103 3.00 11.84 -1.33
CA MET A 103 4.37 11.32 -1.34
C MET A 103 4.53 10.07 -0.47
N PHE A 104 3.87 10.03 0.69
CA PHE A 104 3.98 8.94 1.65
C PHE A 104 2.65 8.21 1.80
N MET A 105 2.27 7.45 0.76
CA MET A 105 1.06 6.63 0.82
C MET A 105 1.20 5.57 1.91
N ASN A 106 0.06 5.11 2.47
CA ASN A 106 0.04 3.97 3.38
C ASN A 106 0.17 2.64 2.60
N ALA A 107 1.32 2.47 1.93
CA ALA A 107 1.62 1.33 1.09
C ALA A 107 1.69 0.02 1.90
N GLY A 108 2.01 0.11 3.19
CA GLY A 108 1.99 -1.03 4.10
C GLY A 108 0.57 -1.58 4.31
N ASN A 109 -0.37 -0.74 4.74
CA ASN A 109 -1.71 -1.22 5.11
C ASN A 109 -2.62 -1.45 3.91
N PHE A 110 -2.44 -0.72 2.80
CA PHE A 110 -3.26 -0.85 1.59
C PHE A 110 -2.50 -1.53 0.44
N GLY A 111 -1.25 -1.15 0.19
CA GLY A 111 -0.46 -1.64 -0.94
C GLY A 111 -0.08 -3.11 -0.81
N LEU A 112 0.40 -3.56 0.36
CA LEU A 112 0.80 -4.96 0.56
C LEU A 112 -0.36 -5.94 0.37
N PRO A 113 -1.56 -5.74 0.95
CA PRO A 113 -2.70 -6.61 0.68
C PRO A 113 -3.13 -6.60 -0.80
N VAL A 114 -3.11 -5.42 -1.45
CA VAL A 114 -3.46 -5.33 -2.88
C VAL A 114 -2.48 -6.15 -3.72
N VAL A 115 -1.18 -5.99 -3.51
CA VAL A 115 -0.15 -6.76 -4.24
C VAL A 115 -0.29 -8.26 -3.96
N LEU A 116 -0.57 -8.63 -2.72
CA LEU A 116 -0.82 -10.02 -2.33
C LEU A 116 -2.01 -10.62 -3.08
N PHE A 117 -3.17 -9.94 -3.07
CA PHE A 117 -4.37 -10.41 -3.75
C PHE A 117 -4.31 -10.28 -5.28
N ALA A 118 -3.54 -9.33 -5.80
CA ALA A 118 -3.40 -9.13 -7.24
C ALA A 118 -2.36 -10.05 -7.88
N LEU A 119 -1.30 -10.45 -7.16
CA LEU A 119 -0.17 -11.19 -7.75
C LEU A 119 0.02 -12.59 -7.17
N LEU A 120 -0.41 -12.86 -5.92
CA LEU A 120 -0.22 -14.16 -5.27
C LEU A 120 -1.49 -15.03 -5.23
N THR A 121 -2.61 -14.54 -5.78
CA THR A 121 -3.86 -15.32 -5.87
C THR A 121 -3.85 -16.19 -7.12
N PRO A 122 -4.26 -17.48 -7.05
CA PRO A 122 -4.19 -18.43 -8.17
C PRO A 122 -4.87 -17.96 -9.47
N LEU A 123 -5.89 -17.10 -9.36
CA LEU A 123 -6.66 -16.53 -10.47
C LEU A 123 -5.84 -15.60 -11.40
N THR A 124 -4.70 -15.08 -10.94
CA THR A 124 -3.83 -14.20 -11.76
C THR A 124 -2.60 -14.92 -12.30
N LEU A 125 -2.23 -16.05 -11.69
CA LEU A 125 -1.20 -16.95 -12.21
C LEU A 125 -1.68 -17.66 -13.49
N THR A 126 -2.99 -17.91 -13.65
CA THR A 126 -3.53 -18.59 -14.84
C THR A 126 -3.32 -17.81 -16.15
N PRO A 127 -3.61 -16.49 -16.28
CA PRO A 127 -3.29 -15.74 -17.48
C PRO A 127 -1.79 -15.47 -17.65
N LEU A 128 -1.02 -15.33 -16.56
CA LEU A 128 0.42 -15.12 -16.62
C LEU A 128 1.17 -16.39 -17.07
N MET A 129 0.76 -17.56 -16.59
CA MET A 129 1.26 -18.88 -17.05
C MET A 129 0.82 -19.15 -18.50
N ALA A 130 -0.41 -18.81 -18.87
CA ALA A 130 -0.88 -18.90 -20.26
C ALA A 130 -0.12 -17.96 -21.21
N LEU A 131 0.32 -16.77 -20.77
CA LEU A 131 1.12 -15.83 -21.57
C LEU A 131 2.61 -16.23 -21.61
N LEU A 132 3.12 -16.90 -20.58
CA LEU A 132 4.49 -17.40 -20.49
C LEU A 132 4.68 -18.80 -21.09
N GLY A 133 3.61 -19.40 -21.63
CA GLY A 133 3.67 -20.68 -22.36
C GLY A 133 4.08 -21.87 -21.49
N ALA A 134 3.64 -21.92 -20.23
CA ALA A 134 3.79 -23.06 -19.33
C ALA A 134 2.44 -23.70 -19.01
#